data_AF-A0A5S3U8J8-F1
#
_entry.id   AF-A0A5S3U8J8-F1
#
_cell.length_a   1.000
_cell.length_b   1.000
_cell.length_c   1.000
_cell.angle_alpha   90.00
_cell.angle_beta   90.00
_cell.angle_gamma   90.00
#
_symmetry.space_group_name_H-M   'P 1'
#
loop_
_entity.id
_entity.type
_entity.pdbx_description
1 polymer ?
#
loop_
_entity_poly.entity_id
_entity_poly.type
_entity_poly.pdbx_seq_one_letter_code
_entity_poly.pdbx_strand_id
1 'polypeptide(L)'
;MNAVSSELIGLVDGRSVSYNITRDISLIVSLMSLNARPALVAELFPYIKIGRYKEIKREVDTISSKPFEFKKIANSVGYGWVDSNREGFLIANLLFNEAKALYPNFDFDNQNVFADMLVNVCISFNKRFQDLVDPIDINQVNSLFCGISKQDLYPNRCSCGRFYLRTTQSFTSSCPWCRCGVNPKSVKTIKLKKVNIHHFVQEQSVRVQHTQVAKIS
;
A
#
# COMPACT_ATOMS: atom_id res chain seq x y z
N MET A 1 32.76 -23.61 18.58
CA MET A 1 31.38 -23.10 18.42
C MET A 1 31.05 -23.23 16.95
N ASN A 2 30.26 -24.23 16.57
CA ASN A 2 29.87 -24.42 15.18
C ASN A 2 28.83 -23.36 14.85
N ALA A 3 29.11 -22.52 13.84
CA ALA A 3 28.11 -21.62 13.27
C ALA A 3 27.00 -22.51 12.70
N VAL A 4 25.88 -22.60 13.40
CA VAL A 4 24.67 -23.22 12.86
C VAL A 4 24.28 -22.36 11.67
N SER A 5 24.47 -22.88 10.46
CA SER A 5 24.03 -22.20 9.24
C SER A 5 22.53 -21.94 9.37
N SER A 6 22.14 -20.68 9.39
CA SER A 6 20.74 -20.23 9.36
C SER A 6 20.17 -20.26 7.94
N GLU A 7 20.88 -20.89 7.00
CA GLU A 7 20.44 -21.10 5.62
C GLU A 7 19.69 -22.42 5.46
N LEU A 8 18.42 -22.34 5.11
CA LEU A 8 17.68 -23.49 4.57
C LEU A 8 17.82 -23.48 3.05
N ILE A 9 18.11 -24.60 2.41
CA ILE A 9 18.03 -24.71 0.95
C ILE A 9 16.71 -25.39 0.60
N GLY A 10 15.81 -24.69 -0.08
CA GLY A 10 14.58 -25.27 -0.61
C GLY A 10 14.50 -25.18 -2.13
N LEU A 11 13.54 -25.90 -2.72
CA LEU A 11 13.30 -25.88 -4.16
C LEU A 11 12.03 -25.08 -4.46
N VAL A 12 12.16 -24.04 -5.28
CA VAL A 12 11.02 -23.29 -5.85
C VAL A 12 11.19 -23.34 -7.37
N ASP A 13 10.19 -23.87 -8.07
CA ASP A 13 10.19 -24.06 -9.53
C ASP A 13 11.46 -24.74 -10.08
N GLY A 14 11.97 -25.74 -9.34
CA GLY A 14 13.16 -26.50 -9.72
C GLY A 14 14.50 -25.79 -9.48
N ARG A 15 14.50 -24.59 -8.87
CA ARG A 15 15.72 -23.85 -8.51
C ARG A 15 15.97 -23.92 -7.00
N SER A 16 17.24 -24.10 -6.62
CA SER A 16 17.72 -24.05 -5.24
C SER A 16 17.68 -22.61 -4.73
N VAL A 17 16.91 -22.36 -3.66
CA VAL A 17 16.81 -21.05 -3.00
C VAL A 17 17.37 -21.20 -1.58
N SER A 18 18.34 -20.34 -1.22
CA SER A 18 18.84 -20.20 0.15
C SER A 18 17.94 -19.24 0.94
N TYR A 19 17.43 -19.70 2.09
CA TYR A 19 16.56 -18.95 2.99
C TYR A 19 17.33 -18.56 4.24
N ASN A 20 17.46 -17.27 4.52
CA ASN A 20 18.02 -16.82 5.80
C ASN A 20 16.91 -16.81 6.86
N ILE A 21 16.82 -17.90 7.60
CA ILE A 21 15.73 -18.17 8.55
C ILE A 21 15.57 -17.02 9.56
N THR A 22 16.67 -16.44 10.05
CA THR A 22 16.63 -15.34 11.03
C THR A 22 16.05 -14.06 10.44
N ARG A 23 16.47 -13.69 9.22
CA ARG A 23 15.91 -12.53 8.50
C ARG A 23 14.43 -12.73 8.22
N ASP A 24 14.06 -13.93 7.77
CA ASP A 24 12.69 -14.23 7.40
C ASP A 24 11.75 -14.22 8.60
N ILE A 25 12.18 -14.74 9.76
CA ILE A 25 11.40 -14.65 11.00
C ILE A 25 11.16 -13.18 11.37
N SER A 26 12.18 -12.32 11.32
CA SER A 26 12.02 -10.89 11.62
C SER A 26 11.03 -10.20 10.68
N LEU A 27 11.06 -10.53 9.39
CA LEU A 27 10.11 -10.02 8.40
C LEU A 27 8.69 -10.54 8.63
N ILE A 28 8.52 -11.83 8.92
CA ILE A 28 7.22 -12.44 9.24
C ILE A 28 6.60 -11.76 10.47
N VAL A 29 7.39 -11.55 11.53
CA VAL A 29 6.94 -10.83 12.73
C VAL A 29 6.49 -9.42 12.36
N SER A 30 7.27 -8.69 11.57
CA SER A 30 6.92 -7.34 11.12
C SER A 30 5.63 -7.31 10.30
N LEU A 31 5.45 -8.26 9.36
CA LEU A 31 4.23 -8.43 8.58
C LEU A 31 3.02 -8.68 9.47
N MET A 32 3.14 -9.59 10.44
CA MET A 32 2.06 -9.91 11.38
C MET A 32 1.71 -8.74 12.30
N SER A 33 2.69 -7.97 12.77
CA SER A 33 2.47 -6.75 13.56
C SER A 33 1.80 -5.64 12.73
N LEU A 34 1.97 -5.66 11.41
CA LEU A 34 1.26 -4.80 10.45
C LEU A 34 -0.04 -5.42 9.91
N ASN A 35 -0.57 -6.43 10.61
CA ASN A 35 -1.86 -7.06 10.37
C ASN A 35 -1.96 -7.86 9.06
N ALA A 36 -0.85 -8.43 8.58
CA ALA A 36 -0.83 -9.32 7.42
C ALA A 36 -1.80 -10.50 7.59
N ARG A 37 -2.46 -10.90 6.48
CA ARG A 37 -3.24 -12.14 6.42
C ARG A 37 -2.33 -13.37 6.30
N PRO A 38 -2.80 -14.56 6.75
CA PRO A 38 -2.09 -15.81 6.54
C PRO A 38 -1.73 -16.06 5.06
N ALA A 39 -2.64 -15.71 4.15
CA ALA A 39 -2.42 -15.89 2.72
C ALA A 39 -1.23 -15.06 2.20
N LEU A 40 -1.10 -13.80 2.64
CA LEU A 40 0.02 -12.93 2.25
C LEU A 40 1.34 -13.46 2.81
N VAL A 41 1.36 -13.91 4.06
CA VAL A 41 2.58 -14.51 4.65
C VAL A 41 2.97 -15.79 3.92
N ALA A 42 2.01 -16.64 3.56
CA ALA A 42 2.29 -17.86 2.80
C ALA A 42 2.75 -17.59 1.37
N GLU A 43 2.28 -16.51 0.74
CA GLU A 43 2.74 -16.08 -0.59
C GLU A 43 4.22 -15.63 -0.55
N LEU A 44 4.60 -14.85 0.47
CA LEU A 44 5.95 -14.33 0.62
C LEU A 44 6.95 -15.36 1.20
N PHE A 45 6.44 -16.30 2.01
CA PHE A 45 7.23 -17.32 2.70
C PHE A 45 6.57 -18.70 2.55
N PRO A 46 6.69 -19.34 1.37
CA PRO A 46 5.93 -20.55 1.02
C PRO A 46 6.22 -21.78 1.90
N TYR A 47 7.34 -21.79 2.60
CA TYR A 47 7.69 -22.84 3.56
C TYR A 47 6.96 -22.71 4.92
N ILE A 48 6.30 -21.57 5.18
CA ILE A 48 5.48 -21.37 6.37
C ILE A 48 4.06 -21.93 6.13
N LYS A 49 3.79 -23.10 6.69
CA LYS A 49 2.45 -23.71 6.66
C LYS A 49 1.46 -22.93 7.54
N ILE A 50 0.17 -22.95 7.18
CA ILE A 50 -0.92 -22.26 7.91
C ILE A 50 -0.98 -22.60 9.41
N GLY A 51 -0.66 -23.86 9.79
CA GLY A 51 -0.60 -24.26 11.21
C GLY A 51 0.42 -23.44 12.00
N ARG A 52 1.63 -23.28 11.45
CA ARG A 52 2.71 -22.48 12.06
C ARG A 52 2.39 -20.99 12.10
N TYR A 53 1.63 -20.47 11.13
CA TYR A 53 1.18 -19.08 11.16
C TYR A 53 0.44 -18.76 12.46
N LYS A 54 -0.49 -19.63 12.91
CA LYS A 54 -1.29 -19.38 14.12
C LYS A 54 -0.43 -19.37 15.40
N GLU A 55 0.56 -20.25 15.45
CA GLU A 55 1.52 -20.33 16.57
C GLU A 55 2.37 -19.06 16.64
N ILE A 56 3.02 -18.69 15.52
CA ILE A 56 3.83 -17.47 15.43
C ILE A 56 2.98 -16.24 15.74
N LYS A 57 1.76 -16.17 15.22
CA LYS A 57 0.88 -15.01 15.45
C LYS A 57 0.55 -14.83 16.93
N ARG A 58 0.34 -15.93 17.68
CA ARG A 58 0.08 -15.89 19.12
C ARG A 58 1.30 -15.35 19.89
N GLU A 59 2.49 -15.80 19.52
CA GLU A 59 3.73 -15.30 20.11
C GLU A 59 3.91 -13.82 19.80
N VAL A 60 3.75 -13.41 18.53
CA VAL A 60 3.82 -12.00 18.10
C VAL A 60 2.84 -11.12 18.85
N ASP A 61 1.59 -11.55 19.01
CA ASP A 61 0.59 -10.78 19.78
C ASP A 61 0.93 -10.67 21.27
N THR A 62 1.77 -11.57 21.80
CA THR A 62 2.23 -11.54 23.19
C THR A 62 3.45 -10.64 23.38
N ILE A 63 4.37 -10.61 22.40
CA ILE A 63 5.68 -9.94 22.54
C ILE A 63 5.79 -8.60 21.80
N SER A 64 4.97 -8.37 20.78
CA SER A 64 5.05 -7.17 19.94
C SER A 64 3.93 -6.21 20.29
N SER A 65 4.29 -4.97 20.61
CA SER A 65 3.35 -3.86 20.52
C SER A 65 2.93 -3.70 19.05
N LYS A 66 1.64 -3.58 18.79
CA LYS A 66 1.15 -3.20 17.46
C LYS A 66 1.51 -1.73 17.22
N PRO A 67 2.26 -1.39 16.16
CA PRO A 67 2.70 -0.02 15.93
C PRO A 67 1.55 0.92 15.54
N PHE A 68 0.43 0.36 15.07
CA PHE A 68 -0.76 1.10 14.65
C PHE A 68 -2.04 0.33 14.99
N GLU A 69 -3.13 1.06 15.19
CA GLU A 69 -4.47 0.48 15.37
C GLU A 69 -5.20 0.40 14.02
N PHE A 70 -5.32 -0.81 13.47
CA PHE A 70 -6.01 -1.05 12.20
C PHE A 70 -7.49 -1.38 12.43
N LYS A 71 -8.39 -0.66 11.76
CA LYS A 71 -9.85 -0.82 11.94
C LYS A 71 -10.40 -2.14 11.41
N LYS A 72 -9.89 -2.63 10.27
CA LYS A 72 -10.31 -3.87 9.62
C LYS A 72 -9.13 -4.49 8.86
N ILE A 73 -9.14 -5.81 8.69
CA ILE A 73 -8.15 -6.52 7.86
C ILE A 73 -8.61 -6.50 6.39
N ALA A 74 -7.92 -5.78 5.52
CA ALA A 74 -8.23 -5.71 4.09
C ALA A 74 -7.88 -6.99 3.33
N ASN A 75 -8.42 -7.15 2.12
CA ASN A 75 -8.02 -8.22 1.20
C ASN A 75 -6.60 -7.93 0.67
N SER A 76 -5.71 -8.92 0.64
CA SER A 76 -4.31 -8.74 0.21
C SER A 76 -4.10 -8.64 -1.29
N VAL A 77 -5.11 -9.00 -2.10
CA VAL A 77 -5.03 -9.02 -3.57
C VAL A 77 -6.04 -8.05 -4.21
N GLY A 78 -7.22 -7.89 -3.60
CA GLY A 78 -8.28 -7.04 -4.12
C GLY A 78 -8.01 -5.56 -3.87
N TYR A 79 -7.83 -4.78 -4.94
CA TYR A 79 -7.64 -3.32 -4.88
C TYR A 79 -8.96 -2.53 -4.82
N GLY A 80 -10.11 -3.19 -4.61
CA GLY A 80 -11.43 -2.53 -4.63
C GLY A 80 -11.58 -1.35 -3.67
N TRP A 81 -10.75 -1.26 -2.63
CA TRP A 81 -10.69 -0.10 -1.74
C TRP A 81 -10.19 1.18 -2.46
N VAL A 82 -9.34 1.04 -3.48
CA VAL A 82 -8.85 2.15 -4.31
C VAL A 82 -9.97 2.76 -5.15
N ASP A 83 -10.81 1.92 -5.77
CA ASP A 83 -11.90 2.38 -6.66
C ASP A 83 -13.23 2.65 -5.92
N SER A 84 -13.35 2.21 -4.67
CA SER A 84 -14.59 2.32 -3.89
C SER A 84 -15.09 3.77 -3.72
N ASN A 85 -14.17 4.74 -3.64
CA ASN A 85 -14.49 6.16 -3.54
C ASN A 85 -13.24 7.00 -3.86
N ARG A 86 -13.41 8.33 -3.89
CA ARG A 86 -12.32 9.26 -4.20
C ARG A 86 -11.24 9.33 -3.12
N GLU A 87 -11.59 9.06 -1.87
CA GLU A 87 -10.66 9.06 -0.74
C GLU A 87 -9.70 7.88 -0.85
N GLY A 88 -10.20 6.66 -1.08
CA GLY A 88 -9.39 5.47 -1.33
C GLY A 88 -8.41 5.66 -2.47
N PHE A 89 -8.85 6.28 -3.57
CA PHE A 89 -7.98 6.63 -4.68
C PHE A 89 -6.90 7.65 -4.31
N LEU A 90 -7.22 8.66 -3.48
CA LEU A 90 -6.23 9.63 -3.00
C LEU A 90 -5.20 8.97 -2.08
N ILE A 91 -5.64 8.11 -1.17
CA ILE A 91 -4.79 7.32 -0.27
C ILE A 91 -3.84 6.43 -1.09
N ALA A 92 -4.35 5.74 -2.10
CA ALA A 92 -3.55 4.93 -3.01
C ALA A 92 -2.45 5.74 -3.72
N ASN A 93 -2.75 6.96 -4.14
CA ASN A 93 -1.78 7.87 -4.74
C ASN A 93 -0.73 8.38 -3.75
N LEU A 94 -1.11 8.66 -2.50
CA LEU A 94 -0.16 9.01 -1.44
C LEU A 94 0.77 7.82 -1.14
N LEU A 95 0.22 6.61 -1.07
CA LEU A 95 0.95 5.38 -0.85
C LEU A 95 1.94 5.08 -1.97
N PHE A 96 1.51 5.20 -3.23
CA PHE A 96 2.37 4.99 -4.38
C PHE A 96 3.53 6.00 -4.43
N ASN A 97 3.27 7.26 -4.09
CA ASN A 97 4.33 8.26 -3.98
C ASN A 97 5.31 7.96 -2.85
N GLU A 98 4.84 7.45 -1.71
CA GLU A 98 5.71 7.02 -0.62
C GLU A 98 6.62 5.88 -1.08
N ALA A 99 6.07 4.91 -1.81
CA ALA A 99 6.86 3.82 -2.39
C ALA A 99 7.91 4.32 -3.40
N LYS A 100 7.54 5.22 -4.31
CA LYS A 100 8.49 5.83 -5.25
C LYS A 100 9.54 6.71 -4.56
N ALA A 101 9.23 7.32 -3.41
CA ALA A 101 10.19 8.09 -2.64
C ALA A 101 11.24 7.20 -1.95
N LEU A 102 10.82 6.06 -1.40
CA LEU A 102 11.71 5.07 -0.78
C LEU A 102 12.52 4.29 -1.82
N TYR A 103 11.91 4.00 -2.98
CA TYR A 103 12.47 3.14 -4.01
C TYR A 103 12.40 3.83 -5.39
N PRO A 104 13.16 4.93 -5.61
CA PRO A 104 13.04 5.75 -6.81
C PRO A 104 13.41 5.03 -8.11
N ASN A 105 14.32 4.06 -8.02
CA ASN A 105 14.81 3.30 -9.17
C ASN A 105 14.10 1.94 -9.36
N PHE A 106 13.13 1.61 -8.50
CA PHE A 106 12.40 0.35 -8.62
C PHE A 106 11.33 0.45 -9.70
N ASP A 107 11.32 -0.56 -10.56
CA ASP A 107 10.38 -0.69 -11.66
C ASP A 107 9.14 -1.45 -11.20
N PHE A 108 8.19 -0.72 -10.61
CA PHE A 108 6.92 -1.27 -10.12
C PHE A 108 6.02 -1.84 -11.22
N ASP A 109 6.29 -1.54 -12.49
CA ASP A 109 5.49 -2.04 -13.61
C ASP A 109 5.93 -3.46 -14.02
N ASN A 110 7.21 -3.79 -13.80
CA ASN A 110 7.81 -5.03 -14.29
C ASN A 110 8.45 -5.91 -13.19
N GLN A 111 8.53 -5.43 -11.95
CA GLN A 111 9.16 -6.15 -10.84
C GLN A 111 8.19 -6.40 -9.69
N ASN A 112 8.30 -7.59 -9.10
CA ASN A 112 7.54 -7.98 -7.91
C ASN A 112 8.12 -7.29 -6.67
N VAL A 113 7.23 -6.72 -5.85
CA VAL A 113 7.61 -6.06 -4.60
C VAL A 113 8.00 -7.11 -3.56
N PHE A 114 9.13 -6.88 -2.87
CA PHE A 114 9.64 -7.77 -1.84
C PHE A 114 8.97 -7.53 -0.47
N ALA A 115 9.03 -8.53 0.42
CA ALA A 115 8.42 -8.46 1.74
C ALA A 115 8.91 -7.27 2.59
N ASP A 116 10.21 -6.96 2.54
CA ASP A 116 10.80 -5.83 3.24
C ASP A 116 10.34 -4.48 2.68
N MET A 117 10.16 -4.38 1.36
CA MET A 117 9.58 -3.19 0.73
C MET A 117 8.15 -2.94 1.22
N LEU A 118 7.30 -3.98 1.30
CA LEU A 118 5.94 -3.86 1.81
C LEU A 118 5.92 -3.33 3.26
N VAL A 119 6.78 -3.89 4.11
CA VAL A 119 6.93 -3.46 5.52
C VAL A 119 7.38 -2.01 5.60
N ASN A 120 8.43 -1.64 4.86
CA ASN A 120 8.99 -0.28 4.89
C ASN A 120 8.00 0.76 4.39
N VAL A 121 7.30 0.47 3.28
CA VAL A 121 6.26 1.35 2.72
C VAL A 121 5.11 1.52 3.71
N CYS A 122 4.62 0.43 4.30
CA CYS A 122 3.52 0.46 5.26
C CYS A 122 3.87 1.30 6.49
N ILE A 123 5.06 1.10 7.08
CA ILE A 123 5.52 1.86 8.24
C ILE A 123 5.72 3.33 7.88
N SER A 124 6.40 3.62 6.76
CA SER A 124 6.69 4.99 6.34
C SER A 124 5.41 5.78 6.07
N PHE A 125 4.47 5.18 5.34
CA PHE A 125 3.17 5.78 5.06
C PHE A 125 2.41 6.08 6.35
N ASN A 126 2.22 5.08 7.21
CA ASN A 126 1.43 5.25 8.43
C ASN A 126 2.07 6.28 9.37
N LYS A 127 3.40 6.29 9.54
CA LYS A 127 4.09 7.33 10.32
C LYS A 127 3.92 8.73 9.73
N ARG A 128 4.03 8.85 8.40
CA ARG A 128 3.98 10.14 7.71
C ARG A 128 2.58 10.75 7.69
N PHE A 129 1.55 9.92 7.61
CA PHE A 129 0.16 10.34 7.40
C PHE A 129 -0.78 10.00 8.57
N GLN A 130 -0.27 9.56 9.73
CA GLN A 130 -1.07 9.20 10.92
C GLN A 130 -2.09 10.26 11.36
N ASP A 131 -1.78 11.55 11.19
CA ASP A 131 -2.66 12.66 11.60
C ASP A 131 -3.72 13.01 10.52
N LEU A 132 -3.68 12.34 9.38
CA LEU A 132 -4.42 12.70 8.16
C LEU A 132 -5.30 11.57 7.63
N VAL A 133 -4.85 10.33 7.79
CA VAL A 133 -5.50 9.14 7.25
C VAL A 133 -5.49 8.07 8.33
N ASP A 134 -6.56 7.30 8.43
CA ASP A 134 -6.57 6.08 9.23
C ASP A 134 -5.42 5.15 8.81
N PRO A 135 -4.79 4.42 9.74
CA PRO A 135 -3.74 3.49 9.40
C PRO A 135 -4.19 2.46 8.36
N ILE A 136 -3.39 2.30 7.31
CA ILE A 136 -3.58 1.26 6.29
C ILE A 136 -2.79 0.02 6.67
N ASP A 137 -3.41 -1.15 6.56
CA ASP A 137 -2.71 -2.40 6.85
C ASP A 137 -1.83 -2.85 5.67
N ILE A 138 -0.93 -3.80 5.94
CA ILE A 138 0.00 -4.30 4.92
C ILE A 138 -0.70 -5.07 3.78
N ASN A 139 -1.95 -5.52 3.96
CA ASN A 139 -2.73 -6.14 2.90
C ASN A 139 -3.22 -5.08 1.90
N GLN A 140 -3.60 -3.88 2.36
CA GLN A 140 -3.89 -2.76 1.47
C GLN A 140 -2.65 -2.34 0.68
N VAL A 141 -1.49 -2.32 1.34
CA VAL A 141 -0.21 -2.05 0.66
C VAL A 141 0.07 -3.09 -0.43
N ASN A 142 -0.04 -4.39 -0.10
CA ASN A 142 0.17 -5.45 -1.08
C ASN A 142 -0.84 -5.38 -2.23
N SER A 143 -2.14 -5.21 -1.93
CA SER A 143 -3.19 -5.17 -2.96
C SER A 143 -3.03 -4.01 -3.94
N LEU A 144 -2.44 -2.88 -3.51
CA LEU A 144 -2.06 -1.80 -4.42
C LEU A 144 -1.07 -2.31 -5.48
N PHE A 145 0.01 -2.95 -5.05
CA PHE A 145 1.04 -3.45 -5.96
C PHE A 145 0.56 -4.63 -6.80
N CYS A 146 -0.33 -5.48 -6.27
CA CYS A 146 -1.03 -6.49 -7.07
C CYS A 146 -1.89 -5.84 -8.16
N GLY A 147 -2.56 -4.72 -7.87
CA GLY A 147 -3.33 -3.98 -8.87
C GLY A 147 -2.44 -3.39 -9.96
N ILE A 148 -1.24 -2.93 -9.61
CA ILE A 148 -0.25 -2.43 -10.58
C ILE A 148 0.28 -3.57 -11.45
N SER A 149 0.71 -4.69 -10.86
CA SER A 149 1.27 -5.82 -11.61
C SER A 149 0.26 -6.49 -12.54
N LYS A 150 -1.02 -6.48 -12.18
CA LYS A 150 -2.12 -6.96 -13.03
C LYS A 150 -2.57 -5.96 -14.09
N GLN A 151 -1.97 -4.76 -14.12
CA GLN A 151 -2.37 -3.67 -15.01
C GLN A 151 -3.82 -3.25 -14.82
N ASP A 152 -4.32 -3.31 -13.59
CA ASP A 152 -5.61 -2.74 -13.20
C ASP A 152 -5.44 -1.29 -12.70
N LEU A 153 -4.29 -1.01 -12.09
CA LEU A 153 -3.84 0.31 -11.68
C LEU A 153 -2.64 0.72 -12.53
N TYR A 154 -2.74 1.83 -13.25
CA TYR A 154 -1.72 2.27 -14.19
C TYR A 154 -0.96 3.47 -13.61
N PRO A 155 0.33 3.33 -13.25
CA PRO A 155 1.17 4.47 -12.96
C PRO A 155 1.27 5.41 -14.17
N ASN A 156 1.15 6.70 -13.92
CA ASN A 156 1.26 7.73 -14.94
C ASN A 156 2.01 8.95 -14.39
N ARG A 157 2.64 9.73 -15.28
CA ARG A 157 3.34 10.96 -14.92
C ARG A 157 2.56 12.17 -15.40
N CYS A 158 2.21 13.05 -14.48
CA CYS A 158 1.54 14.30 -14.81
C CYS A 158 2.54 15.35 -15.31
N SER A 159 2.06 16.30 -16.12
CA SER A 159 2.83 17.51 -16.51
C SER A 159 3.28 18.35 -15.32
N CYS A 160 2.65 18.23 -14.15
CA CYS A 160 3.11 18.85 -12.90
C CYS A 160 4.34 18.16 -12.27
N GLY A 161 4.85 17.11 -12.92
CA GLY A 161 6.05 16.36 -12.51
C GLY A 161 5.78 15.20 -11.53
N ARG A 162 4.58 15.08 -10.98
CA ARG A 162 4.21 14.04 -10.00
C ARG A 162 3.72 12.76 -10.67
N PHE A 163 4.04 11.62 -10.06
CA PHE A 163 3.48 10.32 -10.42
C PHE A 163 2.11 10.12 -9.78
N TYR A 164 1.16 9.59 -10.52
CA TYR A 164 -0.18 9.26 -10.02
C TYR A 164 -0.66 7.94 -10.61
N LEU A 165 -1.58 7.28 -9.93
CA LEU A 165 -2.25 6.08 -10.42
C LEU A 165 -3.47 6.46 -11.24
N ARG A 166 -3.76 5.71 -12.30
CA ARG A 166 -5.02 5.72 -13.05
C ARG A 166 -5.68 4.37 -12.93
N THR A 167 -6.99 4.34 -13.09
CA THR A 167 -7.79 3.12 -13.21
C THR A 167 -8.64 3.24 -14.47
N THR A 168 -9.50 2.25 -14.73
CA THR A 168 -10.49 2.31 -15.81
C THR A 168 -11.59 3.36 -15.55
N GLN A 169 -11.71 3.85 -14.32
CA GLN A 169 -12.69 4.86 -13.95
C GLN A 169 -12.33 6.24 -14.51
N SER A 170 -13.29 6.92 -15.15
CA SER A 170 -13.02 8.21 -15.82
C SER A 170 -12.48 9.28 -14.86
N PHE A 171 -12.96 9.32 -13.62
CA PHE A 171 -12.51 10.30 -12.62
C PHE A 171 -11.05 10.10 -12.17
N THR A 172 -10.40 8.98 -12.47
CA THR A 172 -8.98 8.74 -12.13
C THR A 172 -8.05 9.16 -13.27
N SER A 173 -8.60 9.57 -14.42
CA SER A 173 -7.79 9.92 -15.60
C SER A 173 -6.90 11.15 -15.44
N SER A 174 -7.19 12.01 -14.46
CA SER A 174 -6.41 13.22 -14.19
C SER A 174 -5.73 13.17 -12.82
N CYS A 175 -4.53 13.74 -12.81
CA CYS A 175 -3.69 13.88 -11.63
C CYS A 175 -4.48 14.48 -10.45
N PRO A 176 -4.55 13.79 -9.30
CA PRO A 176 -5.33 14.24 -8.17
C PRO A 176 -4.84 15.59 -7.64
N TRP A 177 -3.51 15.82 -7.59
CA TRP A 177 -2.97 17.10 -7.09
C TRP A 177 -3.32 18.28 -8.00
N CYS A 178 -3.27 18.11 -9.33
CA CYS A 178 -3.64 19.17 -10.26
C CYS A 178 -5.12 19.52 -10.18
N ARG A 179 -5.98 18.50 -10.08
CA ARG A 179 -7.42 18.71 -9.86
C ARG A 179 -7.71 19.49 -8.59
N CYS A 180 -6.92 19.26 -7.55
CA CYS A 180 -7.04 19.94 -6.26
C CYS A 180 -6.33 21.31 -6.21
N GLY A 181 -5.72 21.78 -7.31
CA GLY A 181 -4.97 23.04 -7.31
C GLY A 181 -3.72 23.03 -6.43
N VAL A 182 -3.16 21.86 -6.11
CA VAL A 182 -1.96 21.73 -5.27
C VAL A 182 -0.72 22.11 -6.10
N ASN A 183 -0.15 23.27 -5.80
CA ASN A 183 0.95 23.86 -6.56
C ASN A 183 2.14 22.87 -6.74
N PRO A 184 2.68 22.71 -7.97
CA PRO A 184 3.80 21.80 -8.26
C PRO A 184 5.11 22.10 -7.53
N LYS A 185 5.34 23.33 -7.04
CA LYS A 185 6.63 23.68 -6.42
C LYS A 185 6.79 23.05 -5.02
N SER A 186 7.72 22.10 -4.94
CA SER A 186 8.41 21.62 -3.73
C SER A 186 7.53 21.36 -2.50
N VAL A 187 6.77 20.27 -2.52
CA VAL A 187 6.11 19.80 -1.30
C VAL A 187 6.96 18.69 -0.68
N LYS A 188 8.05 19.09 0.00
CA LYS A 188 8.82 18.18 0.89
C LYS A 188 7.97 17.66 2.07
N THR A 189 6.82 18.29 2.32
CA THR A 189 5.89 17.92 3.38
C THR A 189 4.50 18.30 2.93
N ILE A 190 3.66 17.33 2.56
CA ILE A 190 2.23 17.62 2.38
C ILE A 190 1.68 17.80 3.81
N LYS A 191 1.80 19.01 4.37
CA LYS A 191 0.84 19.44 5.38
C LYS A 191 -0.46 19.62 4.62
N LEU A 192 -1.27 18.56 4.54
CA LEU A 192 -2.68 18.72 4.23
C LEU A 192 -3.20 19.65 5.33
N LYS A 193 -3.29 20.96 5.06
CA LYS A 193 -3.96 21.93 5.94
C LYS A 193 -5.33 21.36 6.18
N LYS A 194 -5.59 20.72 7.34
CA LYS A 194 -6.88 20.12 7.77
C LYS A 194 -7.92 20.23 6.66
N VAL A 195 -7.73 19.46 5.59
CA VAL A 195 -8.72 19.44 4.52
C VAL A 195 -9.72 18.50 5.13
N ASN A 196 -10.73 19.08 5.76
CA ASN A 196 -11.81 18.35 6.37
C ASN A 196 -12.33 17.45 5.25
N ILE A 197 -12.01 16.16 5.28
CA ILE A 197 -12.27 15.22 4.17
C ILE A 197 -13.79 15.23 3.87
N HIS A 198 -14.60 15.55 4.88
CA HIS A 198 -16.03 15.85 4.77
C HIS A 198 -16.39 17.05 3.87
N HIS A 199 -15.63 18.15 3.89
CA HIS A 199 -15.85 19.32 3.02
C HIS A 199 -15.41 19.03 1.57
N PHE A 200 -14.42 18.14 1.40
CA PHE A 200 -13.93 17.71 0.09
C PHE A 200 -14.96 16.84 -0.67
N VAL A 201 -15.83 16.13 0.06
CA VAL A 201 -16.93 15.34 -0.50
C VAL A 201 -18.17 16.21 -0.81
N GLN A 202 -18.46 17.22 0.02
CA GLN A 202 -19.65 18.08 -0.16
C GLN A 202 -19.54 19.06 -1.33
N GLU A 203 -18.39 19.71 -1.58
CA GLU A 203 -18.25 20.67 -2.68
C GLU A 203 -18.42 20.05 -4.07
N GLN A 204 -18.21 18.73 -4.21
CA GLN A 204 -18.40 18.04 -5.49
C GLN A 204 -19.82 17.50 -5.71
N SER A 205 -20.62 17.24 -4.67
CA SER A 205 -22.06 16.95 -4.86
C SER A 205 -22.82 18.18 -5.35
N VAL A 206 -22.42 19.38 -4.89
CA VAL A 206 -23.04 20.64 -5.35
C VAL A 206 -22.66 20.95 -6.80
N ARG A 207 -21.42 20.72 -7.23
CA ARG A 207 -21.02 20.94 -8.64
C ARG A 207 -21.65 19.95 -9.63
N VAL A 208 -21.91 18.70 -9.25
CA VAL A 208 -22.60 17.74 -10.13
C VAL A 208 -24.07 18.11 -10.32
N GLN A 209 -24.74 18.64 -9.29
CA GLN A 209 -26.10 19.19 -9.43
C GLN A 209 -26.15 20.43 -10.34
N HIS A 210 -25.19 21.36 -10.23
CA HIS A 210 -25.17 22.53 -11.11
C HIS A 210 -24.78 22.21 -12.57
N THR A 211 -24.06 21.11 -12.82
CA THR A 211 -23.70 20.72 -14.20
C THR A 211 -24.83 19.95 -14.89
N GLN A 212 -25.76 19.33 -14.15
CA GLN A 212 -26.96 18.69 -14.72
C GLN A 212 -28.09 19.67 -15.05
N VAL A 213 -28.10 20.87 -14.48
CA VAL A 213 -29.11 21.91 -14.81
C VAL A 213 -28.73 22.71 -16.06
N ALA A 214 -27.47 22.68 -16.51
CA ALA A 214 -26.99 23.44 -17.68
C ALA A 214 -27.12 22.69 -19.03
N LYS A 215 -27.93 21.62 -19.11
CA LYS A 215 -28.27 20.92 -20.36
C LYS A 215 -29.78 20.76 -20.53
N ILE A 216 -30.52 21.86 -20.41
CA ILE A 216 -31.81 22.02 -21.09
C ILE A 216 -31.87 23.48 -21.56
N SER A 217 -31.47 23.71 -22.81
CA SER A 217 -31.85 24.85 -23.64
C SER A 217 -31.77 24.37 -25.09
#